data_AF-A0A1H7YEJ6-F1
#
_entry.id   AF-A0A1H7YEJ6-F1
#
_cell.length_a   1.000
_cell.length_b   1.000
_cell.length_c   1.000
_cell.angle_alpha   90.00
_cell.angle_beta   90.00
_cell.angle_gamma   90.00
#
_symmetry.space_group_name_H-M   'P 1'
#
loop_
_entity.id
_entity.type
_entity.pdbx_description
1 polymer ?
#
loop_
_entity_poly.entity_id
_entity_poly.type
_entity_poly.pdbx_seq_one_letter_code
_entity_poly.pdbx_strand_id
1 'polypeptide(L)'
;MKNISVKKSFLYTLFITLTLVSCKKELEKINDKISDTASSVTEESEKKDSLMAKKDSVVQKESLPPAVQEYGFYNAYIFPKDKKVRDSLFASFNKKFTEKERYAILALNRLDSKNKWNADTLVVPAKIDTTLMEYSPFPMQLDVLSPVKKFVVFSYPIQAYGVYSNGTLVKWGPTSMGKKSAKTKTGLTFANWKKKLAISTVSSEWKLPYNFNIFNLDGIGWHQYDLPGYPASHSCLRLLMNDAKWLYGYADTWVLNPGGATTKAKGTPVLVYGDYPWGKRKPWRKLLNDPNSNNVSVDEMTKMIEPNIQKILKEQDNRERVVDSIRAAKAEIEQMPQTTKTVEP
;
A
#
# COMPACT_ATOMS: atom_id res chain seq x y z
N MET A 1 -41.45 -0.88 48.22
CA MET A 1 -40.74 0.12 49.05
C MET A 1 -39.24 0.00 48.78
N LYS A 2 -38.63 1.14 48.41
CA LYS A 2 -37.20 1.55 48.40
C LYS A 2 -36.09 0.50 48.22
N ASN A 3 -35.24 0.74 47.22
CA ASN A 3 -33.76 0.65 47.31
C ASN A 3 -33.15 1.50 46.15
N ILE A 4 -32.90 2.79 46.40
CA ILE A 4 -31.59 3.41 46.68
C ILE A 4 -30.62 3.31 45.48
N SER A 5 -30.59 4.40 44.69
CA SER A 5 -29.62 4.66 43.62
C SER A 5 -28.58 5.66 44.15
N VAL A 6 -27.31 5.26 44.17
CA VAL A 6 -26.17 6.09 44.59
C VAL A 6 -25.59 6.79 43.36
N LYS A 7 -25.78 8.11 43.28
CA LYS A 7 -25.09 8.99 42.32
C LYS A 7 -23.68 9.30 42.83
N LYS A 8 -22.65 9.04 42.03
CA LYS A 8 -21.29 9.56 42.27
C LYS A 8 -21.04 10.79 41.41
N SER A 9 -20.80 11.90 42.10
CA SER A 9 -20.33 13.18 41.58
C SER A 9 -18.83 13.10 41.27
N PHE A 10 -18.39 13.65 40.15
CA PHE A 10 -16.97 13.93 39.87
C PHE A 10 -16.83 15.38 39.41
N LEU A 11 -16.29 16.21 40.30
CA LEU A 11 -15.70 17.50 39.97
C LEU A 11 -14.36 17.26 39.27
N TYR A 12 -14.12 17.95 38.16
CA TYR A 12 -12.78 18.18 37.63
C TYR A 12 -12.66 19.64 37.21
N THR A 13 -11.93 20.40 38.01
CA THR A 13 -11.46 21.76 37.71
C THR A 13 -10.08 21.62 37.07
N LEU A 14 -9.93 22.07 35.81
CA LEU A 14 -8.65 22.14 35.11
C LEU A 14 -8.36 23.61 34.79
N PHE A 15 -7.45 24.22 35.55
CA PHE A 15 -6.83 25.50 35.23
C PHE A 15 -5.47 25.23 34.58
N ILE A 16 -5.31 25.60 33.31
CA ILE A 16 -4.00 25.69 32.64
C ILE A 16 -3.95 27.05 31.95
N THR A 17 -3.13 27.95 32.49
CA THR A 17 -2.75 29.22 31.87
C THR A 17 -1.39 29.04 31.18
N LEU A 18 -1.33 29.26 29.87
CA LEU A 18 -0.09 29.41 29.10
C LEU A 18 0.10 30.90 28.77
N THR A 19 1.23 31.47 29.16
CA THR A 19 1.72 32.76 28.65
C THR A 19 2.82 32.51 27.62
N LEU A 20 2.61 33.02 26.42
CA LEU A 20 3.61 33.12 25.35
C LEU A 20 4.31 34.47 25.46
N VAL A 21 5.64 34.48 25.36
CA VAL A 21 6.42 35.70 25.09
C VAL A 21 7.19 35.49 23.79
N SER A 22 6.94 36.45 22.88
CA SER A 22 7.52 36.64 21.57
C SER A 22 8.89 37.33 21.67
N CYS A 23 9.80 37.05 20.75
CA CYS A 23 10.71 38.07 20.21
C CYS A 23 11.18 37.70 18.80
N LYS A 24 10.95 38.64 17.89
CA LYS A 24 11.33 38.68 16.48
C LYS A 24 12.44 39.73 16.34
N LYS A 25 13.48 39.48 15.52
CA LYS A 25 14.19 40.57 14.84
C LYS A 25 14.92 40.08 13.59
N GLU A 26 14.65 40.81 12.49
CA GLU A 26 15.25 40.72 11.16
C GLU A 26 16.66 41.31 11.12
N LEU A 27 17.44 40.94 10.10
CA LEU A 27 18.33 41.88 9.40
C LEU A 27 18.68 41.38 7.98
N GLU A 28 19.10 42.35 7.17
CA GLU A 28 18.81 42.56 5.76
C GLU A 28 19.77 41.92 4.72
N LYS A 29 19.26 41.97 3.48
CA LYS A 29 19.91 41.84 2.17
C LYS A 29 21.21 42.62 2.02
N ILE A 30 22.17 42.04 1.29
CA ILE A 30 22.95 42.75 0.26
C ILE A 30 23.03 41.84 -0.97
N ASN A 31 22.70 42.41 -2.13
CA ASN A 31 22.86 41.86 -3.46
C ASN A 31 23.91 42.73 -4.15
N ASP A 32 24.87 42.16 -4.86
CA ASP A 32 25.39 42.83 -6.05
C ASP A 32 26.03 41.86 -7.05
N LYS A 33 25.68 42.14 -8.32
CA LYS A 33 26.04 41.46 -9.57
C LYS A 33 27.46 41.81 -10.01
N ILE A 34 28.13 40.88 -10.69
CA ILE A 34 28.94 41.06 -11.93
C ILE A 34 28.93 39.68 -12.61
N SER A 35 28.12 39.38 -13.64
CA SER A 35 28.22 39.65 -15.10
C SER A 35 29.50 39.17 -15.81
N ASP A 36 29.23 38.50 -16.94
CA ASP A 36 30.11 38.29 -18.10
C ASP A 36 31.22 37.22 -17.96
N THR A 37 31.59 36.42 -18.95
CA THR A 37 31.11 36.10 -20.31
C THR A 37 31.99 34.90 -20.72
N ALA A 38 31.40 33.74 -20.98
CA ALA A 38 31.50 32.99 -22.23
C ALA A 38 32.87 33.03 -22.95
N SER A 39 33.54 31.88 -23.05
CA SER A 39 33.78 31.25 -24.35
C SER A 39 34.48 29.89 -24.24
N SER A 40 34.02 29.02 -25.12
CA SER A 40 34.46 27.69 -25.50
C SER A 40 35.92 27.60 -25.96
N VAL A 41 36.58 26.47 -25.70
CA VAL A 41 37.40 25.72 -26.69
C VAL A 41 37.38 24.23 -26.34
N THR A 42 37.08 23.42 -27.36
CA THR A 42 37.18 21.95 -27.47
C THR A 42 38.59 21.50 -27.84
N GLU A 43 39.00 20.32 -27.35
CA GLU A 43 39.88 19.27 -27.94
C GLU A 43 40.70 18.60 -26.82
N GLU A 44 41.22 17.38 -26.91
CA GLU A 44 40.75 16.06 -27.34
C GLU A 44 41.76 15.07 -26.71
N SER A 45 41.30 13.87 -26.36
CA SER A 45 42.11 12.65 -26.07
C SER A 45 43.01 12.60 -24.82
N GLU A 46 42.73 11.63 -23.94
CA GLU A 46 43.67 10.54 -23.63
C GLU A 46 42.95 9.44 -22.81
N LYS A 47 42.96 8.21 -23.34
CA LYS A 47 42.50 7.00 -22.67
C LYS A 47 43.51 6.62 -21.58
N LYS A 48 43.03 6.40 -20.36
CA LYS A 48 43.68 5.48 -19.42
C LYS A 48 42.62 4.63 -18.72
N ASP A 49 42.78 3.33 -18.89
CA ASP A 49 42.03 2.27 -18.22
C ASP A 49 42.09 2.44 -16.70
N SER A 50 40.92 2.50 -16.08
CA SER A 50 40.74 2.04 -14.72
C SER A 50 39.33 1.51 -14.57
N LEU A 51 39.22 0.18 -14.61
CA LEU A 51 38.08 -0.58 -14.13
C LEU A 51 37.81 -0.19 -12.67
N MET A 52 36.82 0.67 -12.45
CA MET A 52 36.22 0.88 -11.14
C MET A 52 34.74 0.57 -11.23
N ALA A 53 34.31 -0.30 -10.32
CA ALA A 53 32.95 -0.80 -10.19
C ALA A 53 31.91 0.31 -10.36
N LYS A 54 31.00 0.13 -11.34
CA LYS A 54 29.72 0.84 -11.36
C LYS A 54 28.92 0.37 -10.14
N LYS A 55 29.14 1.05 -9.01
CA LYS A 55 28.13 1.12 -7.96
C LYS A 55 27.02 1.95 -8.57
N ASP A 56 25.89 1.31 -8.88
CA ASP A 56 24.73 1.95 -9.48
C ASP A 56 24.45 3.28 -8.78
N SER A 57 24.65 4.39 -9.52
CA SER A 57 24.19 5.70 -9.09
C SER A 57 22.68 5.59 -8.96
N VAL A 58 22.19 5.51 -7.73
CA VAL A 58 20.78 5.69 -7.42
C VAL A 58 20.45 7.09 -7.92
N VAL A 59 19.88 7.18 -9.12
CA VAL A 59 19.26 8.41 -9.60
C VAL A 59 18.18 8.73 -8.57
N GLN A 60 18.41 9.77 -7.76
CA GLN A 60 17.38 10.26 -6.85
C GLN A 60 16.21 10.72 -7.71
N LYS A 61 15.13 9.94 -7.67
CA LYS A 61 13.89 10.29 -8.35
C LYS A 61 13.11 11.18 -7.42
N GLU A 62 12.96 12.44 -7.81
CA GLU A 62 12.14 13.41 -7.09
C GLU A 62 10.72 12.90 -6.86
N SER A 63 10.13 13.25 -5.72
CA SER A 63 8.77 12.81 -5.38
C SER A 63 7.75 13.39 -6.36
N LEU A 64 6.80 12.56 -6.78
CA LEU A 64 5.74 12.94 -7.71
C LEU A 64 4.38 12.65 -7.07
N PRO A 65 3.45 13.62 -7.02
CA PRO A 65 2.13 13.43 -6.45
C PRO A 65 1.30 12.41 -7.25
N PRO A 66 0.11 12.02 -6.74
CA PRO A 66 -0.86 11.30 -7.56
C PRO A 66 -1.22 12.11 -8.82
N ALA A 67 -1.63 11.42 -9.89
CA ALA A 67 -2.11 12.08 -11.10
C ALA A 67 -3.32 12.98 -10.77
N VAL A 68 -3.21 14.27 -11.07
CA VAL A 68 -4.28 15.23 -10.83
C VAL A 68 -5.32 15.11 -11.93
N GLN A 69 -6.59 15.00 -11.52
CA GLN A 69 -7.72 14.90 -12.43
C GLN A 69 -8.51 16.20 -12.44
N GLU A 70 -9.03 16.57 -13.62
CA GLU A 70 -9.85 17.76 -13.82
C GLU A 70 -11.29 17.56 -13.33
N TYR A 71 -11.96 18.67 -13.03
CA TYR A 71 -13.37 18.63 -12.63
C TYR A 71 -14.23 17.99 -13.73
N GLY A 72 -15.19 17.16 -13.33
CA GLY A 72 -16.02 16.39 -14.28
C GLY A 72 -15.39 15.09 -14.78
N PHE A 73 -14.19 14.73 -14.32
CA PHE A 73 -13.56 13.46 -14.69
C PHE A 73 -14.41 12.24 -14.26
N TYR A 74 -15.17 12.34 -13.16
CA TYR A 74 -16.03 11.26 -12.68
C TYR A 74 -17.51 11.61 -12.80
N ASN A 75 -18.28 10.64 -13.28
CA ASN A 75 -19.73 10.70 -13.42
C ASN A 75 -20.43 9.73 -12.46
N ALA A 76 -21.64 10.09 -12.05
CA ALA A 76 -22.49 9.23 -11.24
C ALA A 76 -23.32 8.30 -12.13
N TYR A 77 -23.22 6.99 -11.90
CA TYR A 77 -24.15 6.01 -12.47
C TYR A 77 -25.09 5.52 -11.38
N ILE A 78 -26.32 6.05 -11.35
CA ILE A 78 -27.26 5.87 -10.24
C ILE A 78 -28.12 4.62 -10.46
N PHE A 79 -28.31 3.82 -9.41
CA PHE A 79 -29.18 2.65 -9.37
C PHE A 79 -30.35 2.90 -8.40
N PRO A 80 -31.57 3.16 -8.91
CA PRO A 80 -32.76 3.36 -8.10
C PRO A 80 -33.10 2.16 -7.21
N LYS A 81 -33.99 2.39 -6.24
CA LYS A 81 -34.49 1.33 -5.35
C LYS A 81 -35.49 0.40 -6.02
N ASP A 82 -36.22 0.88 -7.03
CA ASP A 82 -37.13 0.04 -7.80
C ASP A 82 -36.36 -1.10 -8.47
N LYS A 83 -36.76 -2.35 -8.20
CA LYS A 83 -36.03 -3.53 -8.64
C LYS A 83 -35.99 -3.66 -10.17
N LYS A 84 -37.10 -3.42 -10.86
CA LYS A 84 -37.18 -3.59 -12.32
C LYS A 84 -36.30 -2.55 -13.03
N VAL A 85 -36.36 -1.30 -12.58
CA VAL A 85 -35.51 -0.22 -13.10
C VAL A 85 -34.04 -0.50 -12.80
N ARG A 86 -33.73 -0.93 -11.58
CA ARG A 86 -32.37 -1.29 -11.16
C ARG A 86 -31.78 -2.41 -12.03
N ASP A 87 -32.53 -3.48 -12.24
CA ASP A 87 -32.09 -4.62 -13.06
C ASP A 87 -31.85 -4.20 -14.52
N SER A 88 -32.75 -3.39 -15.08
CA SER A 88 -32.60 -2.81 -16.43
C SER A 88 -31.35 -1.91 -16.55
N LEU A 89 -31.07 -1.09 -15.53
CA LEU A 89 -29.88 -0.24 -15.51
C LEU A 89 -28.59 -1.03 -15.35
N PHE A 90 -28.60 -2.15 -14.59
CA PHE A 90 -27.46 -3.06 -14.55
C PHE A 90 -27.26 -3.81 -15.87
N ALA A 91 -28.33 -4.18 -16.57
CA ALA A 91 -28.23 -4.75 -17.91
C ALA A 91 -27.61 -3.74 -18.89
N SER A 92 -28.07 -2.50 -18.86
CA SER A 92 -27.52 -1.40 -19.65
C SER A 92 -26.06 -1.12 -19.32
N PHE A 93 -25.69 -1.13 -18.03
CA PHE A 93 -24.31 -1.03 -17.57
C PHE A 93 -23.43 -2.17 -18.12
N ASN A 94 -23.93 -3.41 -18.08
CA ASN A 94 -23.22 -4.57 -18.59
C ASN A 94 -23.04 -4.56 -20.12
N LYS A 95 -23.99 -3.96 -20.85
CA LYS A 95 -23.91 -3.78 -22.30
C LYS A 95 -22.99 -2.63 -22.70
N LYS A 96 -22.97 -1.55 -21.90
CA LYS A 96 -22.20 -0.34 -22.18
C LYS A 96 -20.69 -0.54 -21.98
N PHE A 97 -20.30 -1.28 -20.94
CA PHE A 97 -18.90 -1.42 -20.54
C PHE A 97 -18.41 -2.86 -20.71
N THR A 98 -17.23 -3.02 -21.27
CA THR A 98 -16.52 -4.31 -21.39
C THR A 98 -16.23 -4.89 -20.00
N GLU A 99 -15.88 -6.18 -19.92
CA GLU A 99 -15.54 -6.81 -18.64
C GLU A 99 -14.38 -6.12 -17.92
N LYS A 100 -13.33 -5.70 -18.66
CA LYS A 100 -12.17 -5.00 -18.09
C LYS A 100 -12.55 -3.62 -17.56
N GLU A 101 -13.38 -2.88 -18.28
CA GLU A 101 -13.89 -1.58 -17.84
C GLU A 101 -14.80 -1.72 -16.62
N ARG A 102 -15.69 -2.71 -16.60
CA ARG A 102 -16.53 -3.01 -15.43
C ARG A 102 -15.68 -3.37 -14.23
N TYR A 103 -14.63 -4.16 -14.41
CA TYR A 103 -13.67 -4.47 -13.36
C TYR A 103 -13.03 -3.21 -12.81
N ALA A 104 -12.55 -2.31 -13.67
CA ALA A 104 -11.94 -1.04 -13.26
C ALA A 104 -12.92 -0.12 -12.51
N ILE A 105 -14.16 0.03 -13.03
CA ILE A 105 -15.22 0.82 -12.38
C ILE A 105 -15.55 0.24 -11.00
N LEU A 106 -15.73 -1.07 -10.87
CA LEU A 106 -16.06 -1.70 -9.59
C LEU A 106 -14.89 -1.57 -8.62
N ALA A 107 -13.66 -1.76 -9.08
CA ALA A 107 -12.46 -1.58 -8.27
C ALA A 107 -12.33 -0.14 -7.74
N LEU A 108 -12.57 0.87 -8.57
CA LEU A 108 -12.64 2.27 -8.15
C LEU A 108 -13.68 2.49 -7.04
N ASN A 109 -14.79 1.74 -7.06
CA ASN A 109 -15.83 1.80 -6.04
C ASN A 109 -15.62 0.82 -4.86
N ARG A 110 -14.45 0.18 -4.77
CA ARG A 110 -14.08 -0.82 -3.75
C ARG A 110 -15.03 -2.02 -3.73
N LEU A 111 -15.55 -2.37 -4.91
CA LEU A 111 -16.49 -3.45 -5.14
C LEU A 111 -15.84 -4.54 -6.00
N ASP A 112 -16.25 -5.79 -5.76
CA ASP A 112 -16.09 -6.85 -6.74
C ASP A 112 -17.37 -7.06 -7.57
N SER A 113 -17.30 -7.95 -8.57
CA SER A 113 -18.43 -8.27 -9.45
C SER A 113 -19.62 -8.90 -8.72
N LYS A 114 -19.36 -9.72 -7.68
CA LYS A 114 -20.40 -10.39 -6.87
C LYS A 114 -21.20 -9.39 -6.05
N ASN A 115 -20.53 -8.36 -5.56
CA ASN A 115 -21.06 -7.35 -4.65
C ASN A 115 -21.50 -6.07 -5.35
N LYS A 116 -21.46 -5.99 -6.68
CA LYS A 116 -21.91 -4.81 -7.46
C LYS A 116 -23.31 -4.32 -7.06
N TRP A 117 -24.17 -5.23 -6.62
CA TRP A 117 -25.52 -4.95 -6.14
C TRP A 117 -25.58 -4.19 -4.82
N ASN A 118 -24.47 -4.00 -4.12
CA ASN A 118 -24.39 -3.15 -2.92
C ASN A 118 -24.27 -1.65 -3.28
N ALA A 119 -24.14 -1.32 -4.57
CA ALA A 119 -24.09 0.06 -5.05
C ALA A 119 -25.49 0.60 -5.34
N ASP A 120 -25.84 1.72 -4.73
CA ASP A 120 -26.95 2.60 -5.14
C ASP A 120 -26.49 3.65 -6.17
N THR A 121 -25.18 3.82 -6.32
CA THR A 121 -24.54 4.65 -7.34
C THR A 121 -23.14 4.08 -7.58
N LEU A 122 -22.58 4.21 -8.77
CA LEU A 122 -21.16 3.98 -9.04
C LEU A 122 -20.53 5.30 -9.48
N VAL A 123 -19.28 5.52 -9.04
CA VAL A 123 -18.40 6.55 -9.60
C VAL A 123 -17.77 5.96 -10.85
N VAL A 124 -17.98 6.59 -12.00
CA VAL A 124 -17.54 6.09 -13.31
C VAL A 124 -16.66 7.17 -13.96
N PRO A 125 -15.39 6.88 -14.28
CA PRO A 125 -14.54 7.86 -14.95
C PRO A 125 -15.00 8.10 -16.40
N ALA A 126 -14.81 9.31 -16.90
CA ALA A 126 -15.19 9.72 -18.25
C ALA A 126 -14.40 8.96 -19.32
N LYS A 127 -13.11 8.74 -19.06
CA LYS A 127 -12.23 7.86 -19.84
C LYS A 127 -11.76 6.73 -18.94
N ILE A 128 -11.91 5.49 -19.41
CA ILE A 128 -11.61 4.31 -18.60
C ILE A 128 -10.20 3.78 -18.88
N ASP A 129 -9.25 4.12 -18.02
CA ASP A 129 -8.03 3.35 -17.80
C ASP A 129 -8.35 2.01 -17.09
N THR A 130 -8.04 0.91 -17.76
CA THR A 130 -8.23 -0.45 -17.23
C THR A 130 -7.05 -0.95 -16.39
N THR A 131 -5.93 -0.23 -16.37
CA THR A 131 -4.79 -0.50 -15.48
C THR A 131 -5.02 0.04 -14.07
N LEU A 132 -6.01 0.92 -13.91
CA LEU A 132 -6.35 1.72 -12.73
C LEU A 132 -5.35 2.84 -12.40
N MET A 133 -4.14 2.84 -12.93
CA MET A 133 -3.06 3.72 -12.50
C MET A 133 -3.40 5.21 -12.61
N GLU A 134 -4.21 5.61 -13.61
CA GLU A 134 -4.69 7.00 -13.75
C GLU A 134 -5.53 7.46 -12.54
N TYR A 135 -6.14 6.54 -11.79
CA TYR A 135 -6.96 6.85 -10.61
C TYR A 135 -6.28 6.53 -9.28
N SER A 136 -4.97 6.27 -9.31
CA SER A 136 -4.24 6.00 -8.08
C SER A 136 -4.41 7.15 -7.09
N PRO A 137 -4.84 6.87 -5.86
CA PRO A 137 -4.86 7.88 -4.81
C PRO A 137 -3.48 8.08 -4.17
N PHE A 138 -2.47 7.32 -4.59
CA PHE A 138 -1.13 7.34 -4.00
C PHE A 138 -0.12 8.07 -4.90
N PRO A 139 0.90 8.73 -4.32
CA PRO A 139 1.97 9.37 -5.07
C PRO A 139 2.61 8.43 -6.10
N MET A 140 2.92 8.95 -7.28
CA MET A 140 3.57 8.17 -8.35
C MET A 140 5.03 7.86 -8.01
N GLN A 141 5.69 8.77 -7.27
CA GLN A 141 7.07 8.60 -6.80
C GLN A 141 7.20 9.13 -5.38
N LEU A 142 7.88 8.38 -4.51
CA LEU A 142 8.23 8.76 -3.14
C LEU A 142 9.73 8.63 -2.95
N ASP A 143 10.42 9.75 -2.80
CA ASP A 143 11.88 9.74 -2.68
C ASP A 143 12.37 9.10 -1.36
N VAL A 144 11.59 9.25 -0.28
CA VAL A 144 11.85 8.55 0.99
C VAL A 144 11.92 7.02 0.84
N LEU A 145 11.31 6.47 -0.22
CA LEU A 145 11.34 5.04 -0.55
C LEU A 145 12.31 4.69 -1.69
N SER A 146 13.03 5.65 -2.28
CA SER A 146 14.06 5.39 -3.31
C SER A 146 15.05 4.27 -2.94
N PRO A 147 15.60 4.20 -1.70
CA PRO A 147 16.49 3.09 -1.30
C PRO A 147 15.76 1.79 -0.92
N VAL A 148 14.43 1.78 -0.86
CA VAL A 148 13.62 0.62 -0.47
C VAL A 148 13.19 -0.16 -1.71
N LYS A 149 13.71 -1.38 -1.87
CA LYS A 149 13.48 -2.23 -3.06
C LYS A 149 12.01 -2.60 -3.25
N LYS A 150 11.30 -2.91 -2.16
CA LYS A 150 9.87 -3.26 -2.18
C LYS A 150 9.17 -2.71 -0.94
N PHE A 151 8.04 -2.05 -1.13
CA PHE A 151 7.20 -1.55 -0.05
C PHE A 151 5.71 -1.68 -0.39
N VAL A 152 4.89 -2.03 0.60
CA VAL A 152 3.44 -2.13 0.44
C VAL A 152 2.76 -1.25 1.47
N VAL A 153 1.75 -0.50 1.05
CA VAL A 153 0.95 0.33 1.95
C VAL A 153 -0.52 -0.02 1.81
N PHE A 154 -1.24 -0.06 2.93
CA PHE A 154 -2.69 -0.20 2.98
C PHE A 154 -3.29 0.99 3.74
N SER A 155 -4.22 1.68 3.07
CA SER A 155 -4.94 2.82 3.58
C SER A 155 -6.32 2.41 4.08
N TYR A 156 -6.50 2.44 5.39
CA TYR A 156 -7.81 2.29 6.00
C TYR A 156 -8.78 3.42 5.59
N PRO A 157 -8.38 4.71 5.58
CA PRO A 157 -9.27 5.82 5.27
C PRO A 157 -9.98 5.68 3.93
N ILE A 158 -9.27 5.32 2.86
CA ILE A 158 -9.81 5.25 1.49
C ILE A 158 -9.98 3.82 0.96
N GLN A 159 -9.72 2.80 1.81
CA GLN A 159 -9.85 1.38 1.48
C GLN A 159 -9.12 1.03 0.16
N ALA A 160 -7.85 1.40 0.09
CA ALA A 160 -6.97 1.13 -1.04
C ALA A 160 -5.59 0.68 -0.58
N TYR A 161 -4.86 -0.01 -1.44
CA TYR A 161 -3.46 -0.37 -1.22
C TYR A 161 -2.58 0.14 -2.37
N GLY A 162 -1.32 0.42 -2.06
CA GLY A 162 -0.29 0.83 -3.01
C GLY A 162 0.95 -0.04 -2.85
N VAL A 163 1.68 -0.24 -3.95
CA VAL A 163 2.92 -1.04 -3.99
C VAL A 163 3.99 -0.22 -4.68
N TYR A 164 5.13 -0.11 -4.02
CA TYR A 164 6.28 0.65 -4.48
C TYR A 164 7.49 -0.24 -4.70
N SER A 165 8.24 0.04 -5.75
CA SER A 165 9.58 -0.48 -6.01
C SER A 165 10.54 0.68 -6.20
N ASN A 166 11.54 0.81 -5.32
CA ASN A 166 12.52 1.92 -5.36
C ASN A 166 11.84 3.30 -5.43
N GLY A 167 10.82 3.48 -4.60
CA GLY A 167 10.03 4.71 -4.53
C GLY A 167 9.02 4.91 -5.67
N THR A 168 9.06 4.16 -6.76
CA THR A 168 8.08 4.26 -7.85
C THR A 168 6.86 3.41 -7.55
N LEU A 169 5.64 3.97 -7.68
CA LEU A 169 4.40 3.22 -7.56
C LEU A 169 4.24 2.27 -8.76
N VAL A 170 4.25 0.96 -8.50
CA VAL A 170 4.14 -0.07 -9.54
C VAL A 170 2.76 -0.71 -9.63
N LYS A 171 1.95 -0.56 -8.58
CA LYS A 171 0.57 -1.04 -8.55
C LYS A 171 -0.23 -0.37 -7.43
N TRP A 172 -1.51 -0.17 -7.66
CA TRP A 172 -2.48 0.06 -6.60
C TRP A 172 -3.75 -0.75 -6.87
N GLY A 173 -4.65 -0.77 -5.89
CA GLY A 173 -5.98 -1.35 -6.05
C GLY A 173 -6.84 -1.16 -4.80
N PRO A 174 -8.10 -1.61 -4.85
CA PRO A 174 -9.00 -1.54 -3.71
C PRO A 174 -8.67 -2.61 -2.66
N THR A 175 -9.07 -2.35 -1.42
CA THR A 175 -9.10 -3.37 -0.37
C THR A 175 -10.41 -3.29 0.42
N SER A 176 -10.79 -4.38 1.09
CA SER A 176 -11.78 -4.35 2.16
C SER A 176 -11.13 -4.85 3.45
N MET A 177 -10.82 -3.92 4.34
CA MET A 177 -10.14 -4.17 5.61
C MET A 177 -11.14 -4.49 6.73
N GLY A 178 -10.65 -4.62 7.95
CA GLY A 178 -11.42 -4.98 9.13
C GLY A 178 -12.65 -4.12 9.34
N LYS A 179 -13.76 -4.72 9.75
CA LYS A 179 -14.94 -3.97 10.19
C LYS A 179 -14.69 -3.30 11.54
N LYS A 180 -15.56 -2.37 11.94
CA LYS A 180 -15.43 -1.60 13.20
C LYS A 180 -15.23 -2.48 14.45
N SER A 181 -15.88 -3.64 14.52
CA SER A 181 -15.77 -4.59 15.65
C SER A 181 -14.60 -5.57 15.55
N ALA A 182 -13.86 -5.60 14.43
CA ALA A 182 -12.71 -6.46 14.20
C ALA A 182 -11.72 -5.71 13.29
N LYS A 183 -11.16 -4.61 13.81
CA LYS A 183 -10.33 -3.70 13.04
C LYS A 183 -9.01 -4.36 12.65
N THR A 184 -8.54 -4.06 11.44
CA THR A 184 -7.17 -4.43 11.05
C THR A 184 -6.18 -3.64 11.91
N LYS A 185 -5.19 -4.33 12.46
CA LYS A 185 -4.08 -3.72 13.20
C LYS A 185 -3.25 -2.81 12.29
N THR A 186 -2.98 -1.60 12.75
CA THR A 186 -2.18 -0.59 12.03
C THR A 186 -0.72 -0.61 12.48
N GLY A 187 0.17 -0.01 11.69
CA GLY A 187 1.60 0.12 11.94
C GLY A 187 2.47 -0.55 10.87
N LEU A 188 3.78 -0.37 11.00
CA LEU A 188 4.76 -1.08 10.17
C LEU A 188 4.85 -2.54 10.60
N THR A 189 4.79 -3.43 9.62
CA THR A 189 5.07 -4.85 9.79
C THR A 189 5.83 -5.40 8.58
N PHE A 190 6.08 -6.72 8.56
CA PHE A 190 6.82 -7.40 7.51
C PHE A 190 6.11 -8.69 7.11
N ALA A 191 5.88 -8.84 5.80
CA ALA A 191 5.24 -10.01 5.22
C ALA A 191 6.01 -11.28 5.60
N ASN A 192 5.33 -12.27 6.19
CA ASN A 192 6.00 -13.35 6.93
C ASN A 192 5.88 -14.72 6.27
N TRP A 193 4.69 -15.28 6.15
CA TRP A 193 4.45 -16.56 5.48
C TRP A 193 3.29 -16.41 4.51
N LYS A 194 3.25 -17.28 3.52
CA LYS A 194 2.20 -17.27 2.50
C LYS A 194 1.74 -18.69 2.16
N LYS A 195 0.47 -18.84 1.81
CA LYS A 195 -0.12 -20.11 1.37
C LYS A 195 -1.12 -19.83 0.25
N LYS A 196 -1.03 -20.58 -0.85
CA LYS A 196 -1.95 -20.42 -2.01
C LYS A 196 -3.41 -20.58 -1.61
N LEU A 197 -3.70 -21.41 -0.61
CA LEU A 197 -5.02 -21.54 0.00
C LEU A 197 -4.85 -21.81 1.50
N ALA A 198 -5.14 -20.80 2.33
CA ALA A 198 -5.24 -20.97 3.77
C ALA A 198 -6.70 -21.19 4.20
N ILE A 199 -6.90 -21.80 5.35
CA ILE A 199 -8.20 -21.89 6.03
C ILE A 199 -8.14 -20.92 7.21
N SER A 200 -9.19 -20.11 7.38
CA SER A 200 -9.26 -19.16 8.49
C SER A 200 -9.22 -19.88 9.84
N THR A 201 -8.52 -19.30 10.81
CA THR A 201 -8.54 -19.75 12.21
C THR A 201 -9.86 -19.40 12.90
N VAL A 202 -10.64 -18.47 12.33
CA VAL A 202 -11.95 -18.05 12.86
C VAL A 202 -13.08 -18.98 12.41
N SER A 203 -12.96 -19.59 11.22
CA SER A 203 -13.96 -20.51 10.68
C SER A 203 -13.33 -21.41 9.62
N SER A 204 -13.58 -22.72 9.73
CA SER A 204 -13.12 -23.73 8.76
C SER A 204 -13.74 -23.57 7.37
N GLU A 205 -14.86 -22.88 7.25
CA GLU A 205 -15.54 -22.62 5.97
C GLU A 205 -14.88 -21.51 5.16
N TRP A 206 -14.12 -20.63 5.83
CA TRP A 206 -13.51 -19.47 5.18
C TRP A 206 -12.18 -19.84 4.54
N LYS A 207 -12.26 -20.14 3.24
CA LYS A 207 -11.13 -20.31 2.35
C LYS A 207 -10.50 -18.95 2.02
N LEU A 208 -9.18 -18.85 2.18
CA LEU A 208 -8.39 -17.64 1.99
C LEU A 208 -7.38 -17.86 0.84
N PRO A 209 -7.79 -17.69 -0.44
CA PRO A 209 -6.89 -17.85 -1.57
C PRO A 209 -5.80 -16.77 -1.60
N TYR A 210 -4.58 -17.16 -1.96
CA TYR A 210 -3.41 -16.29 -2.03
C TYR A 210 -3.14 -15.54 -0.72
N ASN A 211 -3.26 -16.25 0.40
CA ASN A 211 -3.03 -15.69 1.72
C ASN A 211 -1.56 -15.35 1.93
N PHE A 212 -1.31 -14.16 2.44
CA PHE A 212 0.00 -13.70 2.87
C PHE A 212 -0.15 -13.00 4.22
N ASN A 213 0.45 -13.58 5.24
CA ASN A 213 0.34 -13.07 6.59
C ASN A 213 1.35 -11.95 6.85
N ILE A 214 0.91 -10.94 7.60
CA ILE A 214 1.70 -9.76 7.93
C ILE A 214 1.84 -9.57 9.45
N PHE A 215 1.01 -10.20 10.27
CA PHE A 215 1.20 -10.26 11.73
C PHE A 215 1.25 -11.71 12.21
N ASN A 216 2.41 -12.16 12.68
CA ASN A 216 2.69 -13.58 12.91
C ASN A 216 1.73 -14.26 13.90
N LEU A 217 1.34 -13.56 14.97
CA LEU A 217 0.51 -14.11 16.04
C LEU A 217 -0.99 -13.83 15.83
N ASP A 218 -1.32 -12.79 15.07
CA ASP A 218 -2.70 -12.31 14.95
C ASP A 218 -3.46 -12.98 13.78
N GLY A 219 -2.75 -13.72 12.91
CA GLY A 219 -3.33 -14.30 11.69
C GLY A 219 -3.81 -13.26 10.66
N ILE A 220 -3.38 -12.00 10.82
CA ILE A 220 -3.76 -10.89 9.95
C ILE A 220 -2.88 -10.92 8.71
N GLY A 221 -3.52 -11.03 7.55
CA GLY A 221 -2.87 -11.03 6.25
C GLY A 221 -3.74 -10.44 5.15
N TRP A 222 -3.16 -10.26 3.96
CA TRP A 222 -3.95 -10.04 2.77
C TRP A 222 -4.25 -11.37 2.08
N HIS A 223 -5.39 -11.43 1.42
CA HIS A 223 -5.83 -12.58 0.63
C HIS A 223 -6.98 -12.16 -0.28
N GLN A 224 -7.30 -13.01 -1.26
CA GLN A 224 -8.51 -12.80 -2.04
C GLN A 224 -9.76 -13.01 -1.16
N TYR A 225 -10.72 -12.11 -1.25
CA TYR A 225 -12.07 -12.31 -0.72
C TYR A 225 -13.06 -11.28 -1.28
N ASP A 226 -14.30 -11.31 -0.80
CA ASP A 226 -15.36 -10.38 -1.18
C ASP A 226 -15.02 -8.92 -0.80
N LEU A 227 -15.21 -8.01 -1.76
CA LEU A 227 -15.12 -6.56 -1.61
C LEU A 227 -16.52 -5.94 -1.73
N PRO A 228 -17.20 -5.61 -0.62
CA PRO A 228 -18.57 -5.13 -0.64
C PRO A 228 -18.72 -3.60 -0.72
N GLY A 229 -17.63 -2.86 -0.96
CA GLY A 229 -17.64 -1.40 -1.00
C GLY A 229 -17.70 -0.76 0.39
N TYR A 230 -17.07 -1.39 1.39
CA TYR A 230 -16.81 -0.89 2.75
C TYR A 230 -15.87 -1.86 3.51
N PRO A 231 -15.28 -1.47 4.67
CA PRO A 231 -14.49 -2.39 5.50
C PRO A 231 -15.40 -3.48 6.11
N ALA A 232 -15.18 -4.73 5.74
CA ALA A 232 -16.08 -5.85 6.07
C ALA A 232 -15.36 -7.09 6.62
N SER A 233 -14.04 -7.09 6.64
CA SER A 233 -13.29 -8.28 7.05
C SER A 233 -13.27 -8.47 8.57
N HIS A 234 -12.84 -9.65 9.00
CA HIS A 234 -12.46 -9.92 10.37
C HIS A 234 -10.94 -9.70 10.48
N SER A 235 -10.52 -8.44 10.51
CA SER A 235 -9.12 -7.98 10.57
C SER A 235 -8.25 -8.13 9.31
N CYS A 236 -8.52 -9.07 8.40
CA CYS A 236 -7.70 -9.25 7.18
C CYS A 236 -7.82 -8.11 6.15
N LEU A 237 -6.91 -8.06 5.19
CA LEU A 237 -6.89 -7.08 4.10
C LEU A 237 -7.35 -7.76 2.81
N ARG A 238 -8.65 -7.70 2.52
CA ARG A 238 -9.22 -8.43 1.37
C ARG A 238 -8.83 -7.74 0.07
N LEU A 239 -8.51 -8.52 -0.94
CA LEU A 239 -8.12 -8.08 -2.27
C LEU A 239 -8.98 -8.74 -3.35
N LEU A 240 -9.04 -8.12 -4.53
CA LEU A 240 -9.54 -8.79 -5.72
C LEU A 240 -8.62 -9.97 -6.10
N MET A 241 -9.15 -10.95 -6.83
CA MET A 241 -8.39 -12.17 -7.16
C MET A 241 -7.08 -11.90 -7.89
N ASN A 242 -7.09 -11.04 -8.91
CA ASN A 242 -5.89 -10.73 -9.68
C ASN A 242 -4.86 -9.96 -8.83
N ASP A 243 -5.34 -9.08 -7.97
CA ASP A 243 -4.48 -8.31 -7.05
C ASP A 243 -3.84 -9.21 -5.99
N ALA A 244 -4.61 -10.13 -5.41
CA ALA A 244 -4.10 -11.11 -4.45
C ALA A 244 -3.03 -12.02 -5.07
N LYS A 245 -3.28 -12.54 -6.28
CA LYS A 245 -2.31 -13.33 -7.07
C LYS A 245 -1.02 -12.56 -7.32
N TRP A 246 -1.15 -11.31 -7.79
CA TRP A 246 -0.02 -10.47 -8.12
C TRP A 246 0.82 -10.19 -6.87
N LEU A 247 0.18 -9.76 -5.77
CA LEU A 247 0.88 -9.40 -4.54
C LEU A 247 1.52 -10.63 -3.86
N TYR A 248 0.91 -11.80 -4.01
CA TYR A 248 1.47 -13.08 -3.57
C TYR A 248 2.78 -13.42 -4.28
N GLY A 249 2.90 -13.10 -5.57
CA GLY A 249 4.13 -13.28 -6.34
C GLY A 249 5.18 -12.20 -6.05
N TYR A 250 4.74 -10.95 -5.91
CA TYR A 250 5.62 -9.79 -5.71
C TYR A 250 6.34 -9.80 -4.36
N ALA A 251 5.60 -10.05 -3.27
CA ALA A 251 6.10 -9.88 -1.92
C ALA A 251 6.96 -11.07 -1.44
N ASP A 252 7.96 -10.72 -0.65
CA ASP A 252 8.93 -11.60 -0.02
C ASP A 252 8.47 -12.03 1.37
N THR A 253 8.56 -13.33 1.66
CA THR A 253 8.33 -13.89 3.00
C THR A 253 9.55 -13.73 3.89
N TRP A 254 9.40 -14.00 5.19
CA TRP A 254 10.54 -14.19 6.08
C TRP A 254 11.47 -15.31 5.57
N VAL A 255 12.75 -15.19 5.90
CA VAL A 255 13.69 -16.31 5.90
C VAL A 255 13.82 -16.80 7.33
N LEU A 256 13.64 -18.09 7.54
CA LEU A 256 13.70 -18.71 8.87
C LEU A 256 15.06 -19.38 9.06
N ASN A 257 15.48 -19.52 10.32
CA ASN A 257 16.62 -20.38 10.67
C ASN A 257 16.27 -21.87 10.42
N PRO A 258 17.27 -22.76 10.31
CA PRO A 258 17.03 -24.20 10.29
C PRO A 258 16.13 -24.62 11.46
N GLY A 259 15.15 -25.49 11.19
CA GLY A 259 14.11 -25.87 12.16
C GLY A 259 12.92 -24.90 12.26
N GLY A 260 12.95 -23.75 11.60
CA GLY A 260 11.77 -22.89 11.36
C GLY A 260 11.26 -22.08 12.56
N ALA A 261 11.81 -22.26 13.76
CA ALA A 261 11.30 -21.64 14.98
C ALA A 261 11.58 -20.13 15.08
N THR A 262 12.68 -19.65 14.48
CA THR A 262 13.12 -18.24 14.61
C THR A 262 13.38 -17.61 13.25
N THR A 263 13.17 -16.29 13.17
CA THR A 263 13.38 -15.53 11.94
C THR A 263 14.87 -15.19 11.77
N LYS A 264 15.43 -15.48 10.59
CA LYS A 264 16.77 -15.06 10.18
C LYS A 264 16.76 -13.69 9.47
N ALA A 265 15.75 -13.46 8.63
CA ALA A 265 15.52 -12.18 7.97
C ALA A 265 14.03 -11.92 7.73
N LYS A 266 13.62 -10.65 7.78
CA LYS A 266 12.25 -10.24 7.49
C LYS A 266 11.96 -10.21 5.98
N GLY A 267 10.67 -10.12 5.66
CA GLY A 267 10.16 -10.10 4.29
C GLY A 267 9.90 -8.67 3.82
N THR A 268 8.99 -8.50 2.87
CA THR A 268 8.62 -7.17 2.37
C THR A 268 8.00 -6.31 3.49
N PRO A 269 8.45 -5.06 3.71
CA PRO A 269 7.82 -4.13 4.65
C PRO A 269 6.42 -3.74 4.18
N VAL A 270 5.49 -3.67 5.15
CA VAL A 270 4.07 -3.38 4.93
C VAL A 270 3.64 -2.34 5.95
N LEU A 271 3.12 -1.20 5.51
CA LEU A 271 2.54 -0.19 6.37
C LEU A 271 1.01 -0.21 6.25
N VAL A 272 0.33 -0.41 7.38
CA VAL A 272 -1.13 -0.26 7.47
C VAL A 272 -1.43 1.01 8.26
N TYR A 273 -2.20 1.95 7.72
CA TYR A 273 -2.38 3.25 8.38
C TYR A 273 -3.81 3.77 8.39
N GLY A 274 -4.05 4.71 9.31
CA GLY A 274 -5.27 5.50 9.43
C GLY A 274 -6.47 4.73 9.98
N ASP A 275 -7.63 5.37 9.95
CA ASP A 275 -8.91 4.77 10.33
C ASP A 275 -9.98 5.09 9.28
N TYR A 276 -10.97 4.21 9.14
CA TYR A 276 -12.11 4.48 8.27
C TYR A 276 -13.02 5.55 8.89
N PRO A 277 -13.62 6.46 8.11
CA PRO A 277 -14.57 7.43 8.63
C PRO A 277 -15.94 6.77 8.94
N TRP A 278 -15.99 6.02 10.04
CA TRP A 278 -17.15 5.23 10.47
C TRP A 278 -18.42 6.09 10.58
N GLY A 279 -19.52 5.62 9.99
CA GLY A 279 -20.80 6.34 9.99
C GLY A 279 -20.87 7.55 9.06
N LYS A 280 -19.80 7.85 8.32
CA LYS A 280 -19.79 8.90 7.28
C LYS A 280 -19.98 8.28 5.89
N ARG A 281 -20.22 9.15 4.91
CA ARG A 281 -20.31 8.76 3.49
C ARG A 281 -18.99 8.11 3.05
N LYS A 282 -19.10 7.05 2.23
CA LYS A 282 -17.96 6.31 1.67
C LYS A 282 -16.97 7.29 1.00
N PRO A 283 -15.65 7.24 1.30
CA PRO A 283 -14.66 8.23 0.86
C PRO A 283 -14.68 8.49 -0.65
N TRP A 284 -14.64 7.43 -1.46
CA TRP A 284 -14.62 7.53 -2.93
C TRP A 284 -15.88 8.13 -3.54
N ARG A 285 -16.96 8.35 -2.78
CA ARG A 285 -18.10 9.15 -3.26
C ARG A 285 -17.77 10.62 -3.45
N LYS A 286 -16.77 11.12 -2.73
CA LYS A 286 -16.34 12.51 -2.83
C LYS A 286 -15.73 12.82 -4.21
N LEU A 287 -15.27 11.80 -4.94
CA LEU A 287 -14.75 11.90 -6.31
C LEU A 287 -15.73 12.55 -7.29
N LEU A 288 -17.04 12.48 -7.03
CA LEU A 288 -18.05 13.13 -7.86
C LEU A 288 -18.08 14.65 -7.70
N ASN A 289 -17.56 15.18 -6.59
CA ASN A 289 -17.53 16.61 -6.29
C ASN A 289 -16.11 17.18 -6.43
N ASP A 290 -15.12 16.41 -6.02
CA ASP A 290 -13.70 16.72 -6.13
C ASP A 290 -12.97 15.45 -6.60
N PRO A 291 -12.51 15.40 -7.86
CA PRO A 291 -11.91 14.22 -8.46
C PRO A 291 -10.57 13.83 -7.80
N ASN A 292 -9.99 14.70 -6.97
CA ASN A 292 -8.75 14.48 -6.24
C ASN A 292 -8.98 14.21 -4.74
N SER A 293 -10.23 14.12 -4.28
CA SER A 293 -10.60 14.02 -2.84
C SER A 293 -10.11 12.77 -2.10
N ASN A 294 -9.61 11.77 -2.82
CA ASN A 294 -8.99 10.58 -2.23
C ASN A 294 -7.46 10.62 -2.26
N ASN A 295 -6.85 11.62 -2.91
CA ASN A 295 -5.41 11.70 -3.07
C ASN A 295 -4.74 11.83 -1.70
N VAL A 296 -3.72 11.01 -1.51
CA VAL A 296 -2.80 11.10 -0.38
C VAL A 296 -1.58 11.85 -0.89
N SER A 297 -1.27 12.98 -0.27
CA SER A 297 -0.15 13.82 -0.70
C SER A 297 1.20 13.14 -0.45
N VAL A 298 2.24 13.63 -1.14
CA VAL A 298 3.63 13.23 -0.89
C VAL A 298 3.98 13.47 0.57
N ASP A 299 3.67 14.65 1.12
CA ASP A 299 4.00 15.03 2.49
C ASP A 299 3.34 14.11 3.53
N GLU A 300 2.05 13.80 3.35
CA GLU A 300 1.34 12.87 4.23
C GLU A 300 1.96 11.48 4.19
N MET A 301 2.26 10.95 3.00
CA MET A 301 2.91 9.64 2.84
C MET A 301 4.31 9.63 3.46
N THR A 302 5.12 10.66 3.18
CA THR A 302 6.48 10.79 3.72
C THR A 302 6.46 10.83 5.24
N LYS A 303 5.61 11.66 5.84
CA LYS A 303 5.48 11.76 7.30
C LYS A 303 5.09 10.43 7.96
N MET A 304 4.30 9.59 7.29
CA MET A 304 3.94 8.27 7.79
C MET A 304 5.07 7.24 7.68
N ILE A 305 5.90 7.34 6.65
CA ILE A 305 6.95 6.35 6.32
C ILE A 305 8.26 6.68 7.00
N GLU A 306 8.65 7.95 7.03
CA GLU A 306 9.96 8.43 7.48
C GLU A 306 10.37 7.91 8.87
N PRO A 307 9.50 7.85 9.90
CA PRO A 307 9.88 7.30 11.21
C PRO A 307 10.29 5.82 11.18
N ASN A 308 9.92 5.10 10.11
CA ASN A 308 10.14 3.68 9.94
C ASN A 308 11.31 3.36 8.98
N ILE A 309 11.86 4.36 8.28
CA ILE A 309 12.76 4.11 7.14
C ILE A 309 14.04 3.39 7.56
N GLN A 310 14.64 3.80 8.68
CA GLN A 310 15.87 3.18 9.20
C GLN A 310 15.66 1.70 9.54
N LYS A 311 14.50 1.36 10.12
CA LYS A 311 14.14 -0.03 10.42
C LYS A 311 13.92 -0.83 9.13
N ILE A 312 13.27 -0.24 8.14
CA ILE A 312 13.03 -0.89 6.84
C ILE A 312 14.37 -1.23 6.15
N LEU A 313 15.28 -0.26 6.07
CA LEU A 313 16.59 -0.44 5.43
C LEU A 313 17.44 -1.47 6.16
N LYS A 314 17.49 -1.41 7.49
CA LYS A 314 18.20 -2.42 8.31
C LYS A 314 17.72 -3.85 8.00
N GLU A 315 16.41 -4.06 7.92
CA GLU A 315 15.84 -5.39 7.64
C GLU A 315 16.04 -5.81 6.18
N GLN A 316 16.02 -4.87 5.25
CA GLN A 316 16.36 -5.10 3.84
C GLN A 316 17.81 -5.56 3.69
N ASP A 317 18.76 -4.82 4.26
CA ASP A 317 20.20 -5.15 4.19
C ASP A 317 20.48 -6.51 4.84
N ASN A 318 19.83 -6.79 5.99
CA ASN A 318 19.94 -8.09 6.63
C ASN A 318 19.41 -9.21 5.72
N ARG A 319 18.26 -9.00 5.08
CA ARG A 319 17.69 -9.98 4.14
C ARG A 319 18.64 -10.26 2.99
N GLU A 320 19.22 -9.23 2.39
CA GLU A 320 20.11 -9.37 1.24
C GLU A 320 21.32 -10.21 1.60
N ARG A 321 22.02 -9.87 2.69
CA ARG A 321 23.14 -10.68 3.20
C ARG A 321 22.74 -12.14 3.43
N VAL A 322 21.59 -12.38 4.05
CA VAL A 322 21.11 -13.74 4.36
C VAL A 322 20.78 -14.52 3.09
N VAL A 323 20.10 -13.90 2.12
CA VAL A 323 19.71 -14.55 0.86
C VAL A 323 20.94 -14.83 0.00
N ASP A 324 21.90 -13.91 -0.06
CA ASP A 324 23.13 -14.09 -0.82
C ASP A 324 24.01 -15.18 -0.21
N SER A 325 24.11 -15.23 1.13
CA SER A 325 24.78 -16.33 1.84
C SER A 325 24.12 -17.69 1.54
N ILE A 326 22.79 -17.77 1.53
CA ILE A 326 22.07 -19.00 1.18
C ILE A 326 22.31 -19.38 -0.29
N ARG A 327 22.35 -18.40 -1.20
CA ARG A 327 22.60 -18.64 -2.63
C ARG A 327 24.02 -19.16 -2.84
N ALA A 328 25.02 -18.55 -2.20
CA ALA A 328 26.41 -18.98 -2.27
C ALA A 328 26.59 -20.41 -1.75
N ALA A 329 26.04 -20.72 -0.56
CA ALA A 329 26.10 -22.06 0.01
C ALA A 329 25.44 -23.13 -0.88
N LYS A 330 24.34 -22.79 -1.56
CA LYS A 330 23.70 -23.70 -2.52
C LYS A 330 24.57 -23.94 -3.76
N ALA A 331 25.18 -22.89 -4.30
CA ALA A 331 26.06 -23.00 -5.46
C ALA A 331 27.31 -23.83 -5.15
N GLU A 332 27.88 -23.71 -3.95
CA GLU A 332 28.99 -24.55 -3.49
C GLU A 332 28.59 -26.04 -3.45
N ILE A 333 27.43 -26.37 -2.88
CA ILE A 333 26.92 -27.76 -2.83
C ILE A 333 26.69 -28.33 -4.24
N GLU A 334 26.13 -27.54 -5.16
CA GLU A 334 25.88 -27.97 -6.55
C GLU A 334 27.17 -28.20 -7.35
N GLN A 335 28.29 -27.59 -6.93
CA GLN A 335 29.60 -27.76 -7.55
C GLN A 335 30.45 -28.88 -6.91
N MET A 336 30.01 -29.48 -5.80
CA MET A 336 30.70 -30.62 -5.20
C MET A 336 30.56 -31.85 -6.12
N PRO A 337 31.67 -32.55 -6.44
CA PRO A 337 31.61 -33.78 -7.23
C PRO A 337 30.72 -34.80 -6.51
N GLN A 338 29.82 -35.45 -7.26
CA GLN A 338 29.03 -36.57 -6.72
C GLN A 338 30.00 -37.66 -6.28
N THR A 339 30.24 -37.77 -4.97
CA THR A 339 30.96 -38.92 -4.42
C THR A 339 30.12 -40.16 -4.72
N THR A 340 30.61 -40.96 -5.66
CA THR A 340 30.13 -42.33 -5.96
C THR A 340 29.90 -43.05 -4.65
N LYS A 341 28.66 -43.49 -4.43
CA LYS A 341 28.34 -44.43 -3.35
C LYS A 341 29.28 -45.63 -3.47
N THR A 342 30.15 -45.79 -2.49
CA THR A 342 30.82 -47.06 -2.21
C THR A 342 29.74 -48.12 -2.07
N VAL A 343 29.72 -49.04 -3.03
CA VAL A 343 29.05 -50.33 -2.88
C VAL A 343 29.86 -51.08 -1.83
N GLU A 344 29.27 -51.30 -0.66
CA GLU A 344 29.86 -52.17 0.36
C GLU A 344 29.85 -53.63 -0.13
N PRO A 345 30.89 -54.42 0.18
CA PRO A 345 31.07 -55.79 -0.30
C PRO A 345 30.12 -56.80 0.33
#